data_AF-A0A967N2B0-F1
#
_entry.id   AF-A0A967N2B0-F1
#
_cell.length_a   1.000
_cell.length_b   1.000
_cell.length_c   1.000
_cell.angle_alpha   90.00
_cell.angle_beta   90.00
_cell.angle_gamma   90.00
#
_symmetry.space_group_name_H-M   'P 1'
#
loop_
_entity.id
_entity.type
_entity.pdbx_description
1 polymer ?
#
loop_
_entity_poly.entity_id
_entity_poly.type
_entity_poly.pdbx_seq_one_letter_code
_entity_poly.pdbx_strand_id
1 'polypeptide(L)'
;MDRRRIFPILLIIFTNILGAGVIIPILPLYAEGQFQGSVFQITLLSSVFFGAQFLAAPVLGRLSDQYGRRPVLILSQMGTVFAFLLFILAGPLGGLIDSLGLNLPLTGGMVMLFIARTLDGITGGNITTAQAYVSDITTDEQRAQGLGYLQAAFGVGFIFGPAFGGVLSRFGIV
;
A
#
# COMPACT_ATOMS: atom_id res chain seq x y z
N MET A 1 1.55 13.86 25.36
CA MET A 1 1.61 13.50 23.92
C MET A 1 0.75 14.49 23.15
N ASP A 2 1.30 15.18 22.15
CA ASP A 2 0.56 16.16 21.35
C ASP A 2 -0.40 15.45 20.38
N ARG A 3 -1.70 15.50 20.68
CA ARG A 3 -2.75 14.86 19.88
C ARG A 3 -2.78 15.37 18.42
N ARG A 4 -2.37 16.62 18.18
CA ARG A 4 -2.37 17.21 16.82
C ARG A 4 -1.28 16.60 15.93
N ARG A 5 -0.20 16.08 16.53
CA ARG A 5 0.92 15.48 15.80
C ARG A 5 0.75 13.98 15.57
N ILE A 6 0.14 13.27 16.51
CA ILE A 6 -0.04 11.81 16.37
C ILE A 6 -1.18 11.46 15.41
N PHE A 7 -2.27 12.23 15.41
CA PHE A 7 -3.47 11.90 14.63
C PHE A 7 -3.20 11.71 13.12
N PRO A 8 -2.44 12.59 12.42
CA PRO A 8 -2.08 12.38 11.02
C PRO A 8 -1.33 11.07 10.76
N ILE A 9 -0.48 10.65 11.70
CA ILE A 9 0.31 9.42 11.58
C ILE A 9 -0.58 8.19 11.74
N LEU A 10 -1.51 8.24 12.71
CA LEU A 10 -2.52 7.20 12.87
C LEU A 10 -3.37 7.07 11.62
N LEU A 11 -3.75 8.19 10.98
CA LEU A 11 -4.47 8.17 9.71
C LEU A 11 -3.65 7.52 8.59
N ILE A 12 -2.37 7.87 8.44
CA ILE A 12 -1.48 7.27 7.43
C ILE A 12 -1.43 5.75 7.58
N ILE A 13 -1.17 5.27 8.80
CA ILE A 13 -1.12 3.83 9.08
C ILE A 13 -2.48 3.18 8.84
N PHE A 14 -3.55 3.76 9.36
CA PHE A 14 -4.90 3.29 9.13
C PHE A 14 -5.21 3.17 7.63
N THR A 15 -4.93 4.19 6.82
CA THR A 15 -5.21 4.18 5.38
C THR A 15 -4.36 3.17 4.62
N ASN A 16 -3.10 2.97 5.00
CA ASN A 16 -2.25 1.97 4.36
C ASN A 16 -2.78 0.55 4.60
N ILE A 17 -3.17 0.26 5.84
CA ILE A 17 -3.69 -1.07 6.19
C ILE A 17 -5.11 -1.28 5.65
N LEU A 18 -5.94 -0.24 5.65
CA LEU A 18 -7.25 -0.27 5.02
C LEU A 18 -7.12 -0.56 3.52
N GLY A 19 -6.27 0.18 2.81
CA GLY A 19 -6.05 0.01 1.37
C GLY A 19 -5.52 -1.39 1.03
N ALA A 20 -4.51 -1.86 1.74
CA ALA A 20 -4.01 -3.23 1.58
C ALA A 20 -5.10 -4.27 1.88
N GLY A 21 -5.87 -4.08 2.96
CA GLY A 21 -6.95 -4.96 3.36
C GLY A 21 -8.11 -5.02 2.35
N VAL A 22 -8.41 -3.92 1.65
CA VAL A 22 -9.37 -3.89 0.54
C VAL A 22 -8.83 -4.65 -0.67
N ILE A 23 -7.56 -4.44 -1.01
CA ILE A 23 -6.94 -5.06 -2.19
C ILE A 23 -6.83 -6.58 -2.05
N ILE A 24 -6.46 -7.11 -0.87
CA ILE A 24 -6.21 -8.56 -0.68
C ILE A 24 -7.33 -9.47 -1.24
N PRO A 25 -8.62 -9.30 -0.88
CA PRO A 25 -9.69 -10.15 -1.40
C PRO A 25 -10.05 -9.85 -2.87
N ILE A 26 -9.82 -8.62 -3.32
CA ILE A 26 -10.22 -8.15 -4.65
C ILE A 26 -9.20 -8.53 -5.74
N LEU A 27 -7.91 -8.46 -5.40
CA LEU A 27 -6.81 -8.60 -6.35
C LEU A 27 -6.87 -9.91 -7.17
N PRO A 28 -7.13 -11.09 -6.57
CA PRO A 28 -7.23 -12.32 -7.34
C PRO A 28 -8.38 -12.29 -8.34
N LEU A 29 -9.57 -11.86 -7.90
CA LEU A 29 -10.77 -11.80 -8.73
C LEU A 29 -10.61 -10.83 -9.89
N TYR A 30 -10.03 -9.66 -9.63
CA TYR A 30 -9.77 -8.64 -10.64
C TYR A 30 -8.72 -9.09 -11.66
N ALA A 31 -7.60 -9.65 -11.19
CA ALA A 31 -6.51 -10.10 -12.06
C ALA A 31 -6.91 -11.30 -12.93
N GLU A 32 -7.62 -12.27 -12.37
CA GLU A 32 -8.14 -13.43 -13.11
C GLU A 32 -9.25 -13.00 -14.09
N GLY A 33 -10.26 -12.26 -13.61
CA GLY A 33 -11.44 -11.93 -14.39
C GLY A 33 -11.19 -10.92 -15.53
N GLN A 34 -10.35 -9.91 -15.30
CA GLN A 34 -10.11 -8.86 -16.31
C GLN A 34 -8.90 -9.15 -17.19
N PHE A 35 -7.89 -9.85 -16.66
CA PHE A 35 -6.59 -9.98 -17.33
C PHE A 35 -6.10 -11.42 -17.49
N GLN A 36 -6.94 -12.41 -17.16
CA GLN A 36 -6.63 -13.85 -17.28
C GLN A 36 -5.36 -14.25 -16.50
N GLY A 37 -5.11 -13.56 -15.39
CA GLY A 37 -3.95 -13.80 -14.53
C GLY A 37 -3.97 -15.21 -13.95
N SER A 38 -2.89 -15.97 -14.13
CA SER A 38 -2.78 -17.30 -13.54
C SER A 38 -2.58 -17.23 -12.02
N VAL A 39 -2.91 -18.31 -11.31
CA VAL A 39 -2.69 -18.44 -9.85
C VAL A 39 -1.24 -18.10 -9.47
N PHE A 40 -0.28 -18.53 -10.28
CA PHE A 40 1.14 -18.20 -10.08
C PHE A 40 1.40 -16.69 -10.19
N GLN A 41 0.86 -16.02 -11.21
CA GLN A 41 1.04 -14.58 -11.42
C GLN A 41 0.36 -13.75 -10.31
N ILE A 42 -0.84 -14.15 -9.86
CA ILE A 42 -1.55 -13.49 -8.77
C ILE A 42 -0.78 -13.63 -7.44
N THR A 43 -0.24 -14.81 -7.19
CA THR A 43 0.62 -15.05 -6.02
C THR A 43 1.87 -14.17 -6.10
N LEU A 44 2.49 -14.09 -7.28
CA LEU A 44 3.67 -13.26 -7.52
C LEU A 44 3.38 -11.76 -7.35
N LEU A 45 2.20 -11.28 -7.75
CA LEU A 45 1.75 -9.89 -7.50
C LEU A 45 1.71 -9.56 -6.01
N SER A 46 1.25 -10.50 -5.19
CA SER A 46 1.22 -10.32 -3.74
C SER A 46 2.63 -10.33 -3.15
N SER A 47 3.47 -11.26 -3.62
CA SER A 47 4.87 -11.36 -3.21
C SER A 47 5.69 -10.13 -3.59
N VAL A 48 5.51 -9.56 -4.78
CA VAL A 48 6.27 -8.40 -5.23
C VAL A 48 5.98 -7.17 -4.36
N PHE A 49 4.73 -7.00 -3.92
CA PHE A 49 4.37 -5.92 -3.01
C PHE A 49 5.08 -6.04 -1.66
N PHE A 50 4.96 -7.19 -1.00
CA PHE A 50 5.59 -7.39 0.30
C PHE A 50 7.12 -7.39 0.20
N GLY A 51 7.68 -7.93 -0.88
CA GLY A 51 9.10 -7.87 -1.18
C GLY A 51 9.59 -6.44 -1.38
N ALA A 52 8.88 -5.64 -2.18
CA ALA A 52 9.18 -4.22 -2.38
C ALA A 52 9.07 -3.43 -1.07
N GLN A 53 8.03 -3.69 -0.27
CA GLN A 53 7.83 -3.06 1.05
C GLN A 53 8.96 -3.39 2.01
N PHE A 54 9.37 -4.66 2.08
CA PHE A 54 10.47 -5.11 2.90
C PHE A 54 11.79 -4.43 2.51
N LEU A 55 12.10 -4.38 1.22
CA LEU A 55 13.32 -3.74 0.71
C LEU A 55 13.31 -2.23 0.88
N ALA A 56 12.16 -1.58 0.73
CA ALA A 56 12.03 -0.13 0.83
C ALA A 56 11.98 0.37 2.28
N ALA A 57 11.51 -0.44 3.23
CA ALA A 57 11.41 -0.04 4.64
C ALA A 57 12.71 0.53 5.24
N PRO A 58 13.90 -0.11 5.10
CA PRO A 58 15.15 0.46 5.58
C PRO A 58 15.57 1.71 4.80
N VAL A 59 15.26 1.78 3.50
CA VAL A 59 15.59 2.94 2.64
C VAL A 59 14.77 4.16 3.06
N LEU A 60 13.46 4.01 3.19
CA LEU A 60 12.56 5.06 3.68
C LEU A 60 12.91 5.49 5.10
N GLY A 61 13.25 4.53 5.98
CA GLY A 61 13.75 4.82 7.32
C GLY A 61 14.96 5.78 7.30
N ARG A 62 16.01 5.42 6.55
CA ARG A 62 17.22 6.28 6.42
C ARG A 62 16.92 7.64 5.78
N LEU A 63 16.10 7.67 4.73
CA LEU A 63 15.67 8.93 4.10
C LEU A 63 14.94 9.82 5.11
N SER A 64 14.14 9.22 5.98
CA SER A 64 13.39 9.96 7.00
C SER A 64 14.26 10.47 8.15
N ASP A 65 15.37 9.77 8.45
CA ASP A 65 16.40 10.27 9.37
C ASP A 65 17.11 11.50 8.78
N GLN A 66 17.41 11.48 7.48
CA GLN A 66 18.18 12.53 6.80
C GLN A 66 17.36 13.78 6.44
N TYR A 67 16.18 13.59 5.85
CA TYR A 67 15.33 14.67 5.32
C TYR A 67 14.16 15.03 6.25
N GLY A 68 14.05 14.34 7.38
CA GLY A 68 12.96 14.47 8.33
C GLY A 68 11.81 13.51 8.05
N ARG A 69 11.14 13.09 9.13
CA ARG A 69 10.06 12.10 9.12
C ARG A 69 8.84 12.55 8.30
N ARG A 70 8.39 13.79 8.50
CA ARG A 70 7.14 14.30 7.91
C ARG A 70 7.19 14.37 6.38
N PRO A 71 8.22 14.93 5.73
CA PRO A 71 8.31 14.94 4.26
C PRO A 71 8.29 13.53 3.66
N VAL A 72 9.02 12.58 4.27
CA VAL A 72 9.08 11.20 3.77
C VAL A 72 7.73 10.50 3.89
N LEU A 73 7.02 10.66 5.02
CA LEU A 73 5.68 10.10 5.17
C LEU A 73 4.67 10.68 4.16
N ILE A 74 4.75 11.97 3.85
CA ILE A 74 3.90 12.60 2.83
C ILE A 74 4.25 12.05 1.44
N LEU A 75 5.53 11.95 1.10
CA LEU A 75 5.99 11.41 -0.17
C LEU A 75 5.54 9.95 -0.35
N SER A 76 5.67 9.15 0.71
CA SER A 76 5.14 7.79 0.76
C SER A 76 3.63 7.75 0.50
N GLN A 77 2.85 8.63 1.14
CA GLN A 77 1.41 8.65 0.91
C GLN A 77 1.06 9.08 -0.52
N MET A 78 1.76 10.06 -1.09
CA MET A 78 1.58 10.48 -2.48
C MET A 78 1.92 9.35 -3.46
N GLY A 79 3.00 8.61 -3.19
CA GLY A 79 3.40 7.46 -3.98
C GLY A 79 2.37 6.33 -3.94
N THR A 80 1.80 6.05 -2.76
CA THR A 80 0.68 5.10 -2.63
C THR A 80 -0.55 5.58 -3.39
N VAL A 81 -0.95 6.85 -3.29
CA VAL A 81 -2.06 7.40 -4.10
C VAL A 81 -1.78 7.21 -5.61
N PHE A 82 -0.56 7.50 -6.06
CA PHE A 82 -0.19 7.31 -7.46
C PHE A 82 -0.24 5.84 -7.86
N ALA A 83 0.21 4.93 -7.00
CA ALA A 83 0.13 3.49 -7.25
C ALA A 83 -1.32 2.99 -7.36
N PHE A 84 -2.23 3.49 -6.51
CA PHE A 84 -3.67 3.18 -6.61
C PHE A 84 -4.28 3.73 -7.91
N LEU A 85 -3.86 4.92 -8.37
CA LEU A 85 -4.29 5.44 -9.67
C LEU A 85 -3.84 4.54 -10.82
N LEU A 86 -2.59 4.06 -10.79
CA LEU A 86 -2.09 3.08 -11.77
C LEU A 86 -2.86 1.76 -11.72
N PHE A 87 -3.25 1.32 -10.52
CA PHE A 87 -4.07 0.11 -10.33
C PHE A 87 -5.44 0.25 -11.00
N ILE A 88 -6.12 1.38 -10.77
CA ILE A 88 -7.43 1.67 -11.37
C ILE A 88 -7.32 1.79 -12.89
N LEU A 89 -6.25 2.42 -13.39
CA LEU A 89 -6.00 2.62 -14.81
C LEU A 89 -5.30 1.42 -15.48
N ALA A 90 -5.17 0.28 -14.80
CA ALA A 90 -4.43 -0.88 -15.30
C ALA A 90 -4.99 -1.40 -16.63
N GLY A 91 -6.32 -1.39 -16.82
CA GLY A 91 -6.94 -1.80 -18.08
C GLY A 91 -6.58 -0.88 -19.25
N PRO A 92 -6.93 0.43 -19.20
CA PRO A 92 -6.62 1.37 -20.27
C PRO A 92 -5.12 1.48 -20.57
N LEU A 93 -4.28 1.58 -19.53
CA LEU A 93 -2.83 1.67 -19.71
C LEU A 93 -2.23 0.35 -20.21
N GLY A 94 -2.78 -0.78 -19.75
CA GLY A 94 -2.42 -2.11 -20.23
C GLY A 94 -2.74 -2.30 -21.71
N GLY A 95 -3.89 -1.83 -22.18
CA GLY A 95 -4.25 -1.87 -23.60
C GLY A 95 -3.28 -1.08 -24.48
N LEU A 96 -2.69 0.00 -23.97
CA LEU A 96 -1.61 0.70 -24.68
C LEU A 96 -0.35 -0.17 -24.78
N ILE A 97 0.02 -0.89 -23.72
CA ILE A 97 1.16 -1.84 -23.74
C ILE A 97 0.90 -2.97 -24.75
N ASP A 98 -0.31 -3.52 -24.75
CA ASP A 98 -0.70 -4.57 -25.69
C ASP A 98 -0.65 -4.07 -27.15
N SER A 99 -1.01 -2.80 -27.37
CA SER A 99 -0.95 -2.17 -28.70
C SER A 99 0.47 -1.97 -29.23
N LEU A 100 1.50 -2.04 -28.38
CA LEU A 100 2.90 -1.96 -28.80
C LEU A 100 3.38 -3.25 -29.51
N GLY A 101 2.58 -4.32 -29.52
CA GLY A 101 2.92 -5.56 -30.19
C GLY A 101 4.13 -6.29 -29.57
N LEU A 102 4.43 -6.00 -28.29
CA LEU A 102 5.47 -6.70 -27.55
C LEU A 102 4.98 -8.11 -27.24
N ASN A 103 5.72 -9.14 -27.62
CA ASN A 103 5.43 -10.55 -27.29
C ASN A 103 5.74 -10.82 -25.80
N LEU A 104 4.97 -10.21 -24.91
CA LEU A 104 5.09 -10.40 -23.47
C LEU A 104 4.34 -11.67 -23.03
N PRO A 105 4.84 -12.39 -22.01
CA PRO A 105 4.15 -13.54 -21.42
C PRO A 105 2.98 -13.15 -20.51
N LEU A 106 2.65 -11.85 -20.45
CA LEU A 106 1.63 -11.24 -19.60
C LEU A 106 0.80 -10.28 -20.45
N THR A 107 -0.49 -10.18 -20.15
CA THR A 107 -1.32 -9.09 -20.67
C THR A 107 -0.80 -7.75 -20.14
N GLY A 108 -0.93 -6.68 -20.93
CA GLY A 108 -0.49 -5.35 -20.54
C GLY A 108 -1.13 -4.88 -19.24
N GLY A 109 -2.38 -5.28 -18.98
CA GLY A 109 -3.06 -5.02 -17.71
C GLY A 109 -2.35 -5.66 -16.51
N MET A 110 -1.92 -6.92 -16.64
CA MET A 110 -1.11 -7.58 -15.59
C MET A 110 0.22 -6.86 -15.36
N VAL A 111 0.88 -6.39 -16.42
CA VAL A 111 2.11 -5.60 -16.30
C VAL A 111 1.86 -4.32 -15.49
N MET A 112 0.78 -3.61 -15.79
CA MET A 112 0.39 -2.42 -15.02
C MET A 112 0.06 -2.73 -13.56
N LEU A 113 -0.58 -3.87 -13.28
CA LEU A 113 -0.79 -4.34 -11.92
C LEU A 113 0.54 -4.60 -11.20
N PHE A 114 1.52 -5.24 -11.84
CA PHE A 114 2.84 -5.43 -11.25
C PHE A 114 3.50 -4.08 -10.92
N ILE A 115 3.47 -3.11 -11.84
CA ILE A 115 4.03 -1.77 -11.62
C ILE A 115 3.34 -1.08 -10.44
N ALA A 116 2.00 -1.08 -10.42
CA ALA A 116 1.22 -0.49 -9.34
C ALA A 116 1.54 -1.15 -7.98
N ARG A 117 1.58 -2.49 -7.92
CA ARG A 117 1.86 -3.24 -6.68
C ARG A 117 3.29 -3.04 -6.19
N THR A 118 4.28 -3.00 -7.09
CA THR A 118 5.67 -2.72 -6.72
C THR A 118 5.82 -1.31 -6.19
N LEU A 119 5.24 -0.31 -6.87
CA LEU A 119 5.30 1.08 -6.41
C LEU A 119 4.64 1.24 -5.04
N ASP A 120 3.43 0.70 -4.86
CA ASP A 120 2.73 0.74 -3.58
C ASP A 120 3.51 0.02 -2.47
N GLY A 121 4.20 -1.07 -2.81
CA GLY A 121 5.11 -1.75 -1.88
C GLY A 121 6.25 -0.82 -1.45
N ILE A 122 6.95 -0.21 -2.41
CA ILE A 122 8.04 0.73 -2.15
C ILE A 122 7.56 1.86 -1.24
N THR A 123 6.41 2.47 -1.54
CA THR A 123 5.91 3.64 -0.82
C THR A 123 5.25 3.27 0.50
N GLY A 124 4.72 2.04 0.61
CA GLY A 124 4.11 1.45 1.79
C GLY A 124 5.12 0.97 2.85
N GLY A 125 6.42 0.98 2.56
CA GLY A 125 7.49 0.67 3.53
C GLY A 125 7.66 1.69 4.67
N ASN A 126 6.69 2.58 4.86
CA ASN A 126 6.76 3.74 5.74
C ASN A 126 6.38 3.45 7.22
N ILE A 127 5.97 2.22 7.56
CA ILE A 127 5.55 1.83 8.91
C ILE A 127 6.67 2.08 9.95
N THR A 128 7.91 1.73 9.60
CA THR A 128 9.08 1.96 10.46
C THR A 128 9.33 3.45 10.69
N THR A 129 9.12 4.27 9.65
CA THR A 129 9.22 5.74 9.75
C THR A 129 8.14 6.33 10.65
N ALA A 130 6.91 5.79 10.58
CA ALA A 130 5.82 6.21 11.45
C ALA A 130 6.08 5.84 12.92
N GLN A 131 6.59 4.64 13.19
CA GLN A 131 6.99 4.21 14.54
C GLN A 131 8.11 5.10 15.12
N ALA A 132 9.10 5.45 14.30
CA ALA A 132 10.16 6.38 14.68
C ALA A 132 9.60 7.78 15.00
N TYR A 133 8.74 8.32 14.13
CA TYR A 133 8.12 9.63 14.38
C TYR A 133 7.29 9.66 15.66
N VAL A 134 6.50 8.61 15.94
CA VAL A 134 5.74 8.51 17.19
C VAL A 134 6.70 8.52 18.39
N SER A 135 7.80 7.78 18.31
CA SER A 135 8.82 7.75 19.36
C SER A 135 9.48 9.13 19.56
N ASP A 136 9.72 9.88 18.49
CA ASP A 136 10.32 11.22 18.50
C ASP A 136 9.40 12.27 19.16
N ILE A 137 8.08 12.09 19.15
CA ILE A 137 7.10 13.05 19.71
C ILE A 137 6.49 12.62 21.06
N THR A 138 6.94 11.49 21.61
CA THR A 138 6.49 10.95 22.91
C THR A 138 7.59 11.00 23.96
N THR A 139 7.23 11.20 25.22
CA THR A 139 8.16 10.98 26.35
C THR A 139 8.34 9.48 26.61
N ASP A 140 9.34 9.11 27.40
CA ASP A 140 9.61 7.70 27.73
C ASP A 140 8.39 7.01 28.36
N GLU A 141 7.65 7.71 29.22
CA GLU A 141 6.44 7.20 29.88
C GLU A 141 5.27 7.02 28.90
N GLN A 142 5.23 7.84 27.85
CA GLN A 142 4.14 7.87 26.86
C GLN A 142 4.44 7.03 25.62
N ARG A 143 5.69 6.62 25.40
CA ARG A 143 6.13 5.94 24.18
C ARG A 143 5.36 4.64 23.92
N ALA A 144 5.23 3.81 24.96
CA ALA A 144 4.46 2.56 24.86
C ALA A 144 3.00 2.81 24.47
N GLN A 145 2.39 3.86 25.04
CA GLN A 145 1.02 4.27 24.71
C GLN A 145 0.91 4.78 23.26
N GLY A 146 1.87 5.60 22.81
CA GLY A 146 1.94 6.11 21.45
C GLY A 146 2.03 5.01 20.40
N LEU A 147 2.94 4.05 20.61
CA LEU A 147 3.07 2.87 19.76
C LEU A 147 1.82 1.98 19.82
N GLY A 148 1.20 1.87 21.00
CA GLY A 148 -0.09 1.20 21.17
C GLY A 148 -1.20 1.79 20.29
N TYR A 149 -1.29 3.13 20.18
CA TYR A 149 -2.24 3.77 19.27
C TYR A 149 -1.95 3.46 17.80
N LEU A 150 -0.69 3.38 17.41
CA LEU A 150 -0.30 3.01 16.05
C LEU A 150 -0.76 1.58 15.72
N GLN A 151 -0.58 0.63 16.64
CA GLN A 151 -1.08 -0.73 16.49
C GLN A 151 -2.61 -0.81 16.51
N ALA A 152 -3.28 0.03 17.30
CA ALA A 152 -4.74 0.13 17.28
C ALA A 152 -5.25 0.60 15.91
N ALA A 153 -4.61 1.64 15.33
CA ALA A 153 -4.93 2.12 13.99
C ALA A 153 -4.72 1.03 12.91
N PHE A 154 -3.63 0.26 13.02
CA PHE A 154 -3.38 -0.91 12.18
C PHE A 154 -4.53 -1.92 12.29
N GLY A 155 -4.87 -2.34 13.51
CA GLY A 155 -5.91 -3.35 13.75
C GLY A 155 -7.28 -2.91 13.22
N VAL A 156 -7.65 -1.65 13.45
CA VAL A 156 -8.89 -1.06 12.92
C VAL A 156 -8.89 -1.07 11.39
N GLY A 157 -7.80 -0.63 10.75
CA GLY A 157 -7.66 -0.67 9.29
C GLY A 157 -7.78 -2.09 8.73
N PHE A 158 -7.20 -3.07 9.43
CA PHE A 158 -7.23 -4.47 9.02
C PHE A 158 -8.62 -5.11 9.15
N ILE A 159 -9.40 -4.74 10.17
CA ILE A 159 -10.79 -5.20 10.33
C ILE A 159 -11.67 -4.64 9.22
N PHE A 160 -11.57 -3.33 8.96
CA PHE A 160 -12.43 -2.67 7.99
C PHE A 160 -12.04 -2.96 6.54
N GLY A 161 -10.75 -3.17 6.24
CA GLY A 161 -10.26 -3.33 4.87
C GLY A 161 -10.95 -4.46 4.09
N PRO A 162 -10.84 -5.72 4.51
CA PRO A 162 -11.50 -6.83 3.83
C PRO A 162 -13.02 -6.73 3.85
N ALA A 163 -13.60 -6.15 4.91
CA ALA A 163 -15.05 -5.92 4.98
C ALA A 163 -15.51 -4.97 3.87
N PHE A 164 -14.80 -3.85 3.64
CA PHE A 164 -15.09 -2.95 2.53
C PHE A 164 -14.87 -3.64 1.18
N GLY A 165 -13.76 -4.36 0.99
CA GLY A 165 -13.48 -5.08 -0.26
C GLY A 165 -14.56 -6.11 -0.61
N GLY A 166 -15.00 -6.89 0.38
CA GLY A 166 -16.06 -7.89 0.21
C GLY A 166 -17.46 -7.32 0.04
N VAL A 167 -17.73 -6.11 0.53
CA VAL A 167 -19.00 -5.42 0.27
C VAL A 167 -19.00 -4.83 -1.14
N LEU A 168 -17.90 -4.20 -1.57
CA LEU A 168 -17.78 -3.58 -2.89
C LEU A 168 -17.87 -4.61 -4.03
N SER A 169 -17.34 -5.82 -3.84
CA SER A 169 -17.48 -6.90 -4.84
C SER A 169 -18.94 -7.35 -5.04
N ARG A 170 -19.80 -7.25 -4.02
CA ARG A 170 -21.24 -7.56 -4.16
C ARG A 170 -21.98 -6.56 -5.04
N PHE A 171 -21.47 -5.35 -5.19
CA PHE A 171 -22.06 -4.30 -6.04
C PHE A 171 -21.54 -4.36 -7.48
N GLY A 172 -20.72 -5.35 -7.85
CA GLY A 172 -20.14 -5.47 -9.19
C GLY A 172 -19.17 -4.34 -9.55
N ILE A 173 -18.69 -3.60 -8.55
CA ILE A 173 -17.70 -2.54 -8.72
C ILE A 173 -16.30 -3.16 -8.90
N VAL A 174 -16.11 -4.40 -8.43
CA VAL A 174 -14.86 -5.16 -8.54
C VAL A 174 -15.13 -6.66 -8.62
#